data_AF-A0A255QM14-F1
#
_entry.id   AF-A0A255QM14-F1
#
_cell.length_a   1.000
_cell.length_b   1.000
_cell.length_c   1.000
_cell.angle_alpha   90.00
_cell.angle_beta   90.00
_cell.angle_gamma   90.00
#
_symmetry.space_group_name_H-M   'P 1'
#
loop_
_entity.id
_entity.type
_entity.pdbx_description
1 polymer ?
#
loop_
_entity_poly.entity_id
_entity_poly.type
_entity_poly.pdbx_seq_one_letter_code
_entity_poly.pdbx_strand_id
1 'polypeptide(L)'
;MKIKCPGCATVLQVPESAAGKVVKCKCGKQFRVPGGSPAAAQATGQPAAKAAPASPARPQASSAQAARTQPAPTQAAPANPYSHLPGMQAPPPPSFLDELTESDFSGVKSVQVPGRGVAAAAPGASAAKLLDEAMSGGAIKRQGSSSDGPRGPRPGFLTFLGVINGIAAFGFVVLCLLFAGLIGASAQGQGQDVEIDGVLFAITMVIFGALAVLSLATTVACFVPVKASWYVMLISYGWAVSSYLFEAIQTFSQEDADTAQAAGKLVGRMVFSIGIWAWLHKLPVRSYYGTTESPTWVVIGCDVFGFLLGTGLGVAALALA
;
A
#
# COMPACT_ATOMS: atom_id res chain seq x y z
N MET A 1 4.78 -23.90 25.83
CA MET A 1 4.23 -23.88 24.45
C MET A 1 4.79 -22.70 23.63
N LYS A 2 4.93 -22.82 22.30
CA LYS A 2 5.38 -21.73 21.41
C LYS A 2 4.19 -21.16 20.63
N ILE A 3 3.89 -19.86 20.78
CA ILE A 3 2.76 -19.19 20.13
C ILE A 3 3.25 -17.93 19.40
N LYS A 4 2.71 -17.66 18.21
CA LYS A 4 2.98 -16.42 17.47
C LYS A 4 2.07 -15.30 17.95
N CYS A 5 2.64 -14.13 18.25
CA CYS A 5 1.83 -12.95 18.57
C CYS A 5 1.07 -12.47 17.31
N PRO A 6 -0.25 -12.23 17.37
CA PRO A 6 -1.02 -11.75 16.22
C PRO A 6 -0.67 -10.30 15.82
N GLY A 7 0.05 -9.56 16.68
CA GLY A 7 0.44 -8.17 16.41
C GLY A 7 1.71 -8.02 15.60
N CYS A 8 2.75 -8.81 15.89
CA CYS A 8 4.09 -8.65 15.34
C CYS A 8 4.72 -9.96 14.82
N ALA A 9 3.94 -11.06 14.79
CA ALA A 9 4.36 -12.39 14.35
C ALA A 9 5.54 -13.03 15.11
N THR A 10 6.07 -12.38 16.16
CA THR A 10 7.15 -12.93 17.00
C THR A 10 6.67 -14.19 17.74
N VAL A 11 7.51 -15.23 17.75
CA VAL A 11 7.27 -16.46 18.49
C VAL A 11 7.62 -16.24 19.96
N LEU A 12 6.63 -16.32 20.85
CA LEU A 12 6.84 -16.29 22.30
C LEU A 12 6.79 -17.72 22.86
N GLN A 13 7.73 -18.01 23.75
CA GLN A 13 7.61 -19.16 24.64
C GLN A 13 6.70 -18.78 25.81
N VAL A 14 5.50 -19.34 25.82
CA VAL A 14 4.51 -19.12 26.86
C VAL A 14 4.53 -20.33 27.80
N PRO A 15 4.66 -20.14 29.13
CA PRO A 15 4.55 -21.24 30.08
C PRO A 15 3.13 -21.80 30.09
N GLU A 16 2.97 -23.11 30.32
CA GLU A 16 1.65 -23.75 30.31
C GLU A 16 0.72 -23.24 31.42
N SER A 17 1.29 -22.71 32.51
CA SER A 17 0.54 -22.02 33.58
C SER A 17 -0.12 -20.71 33.14
N ALA A 18 0.21 -20.19 31.97
CA ALA A 18 -0.42 -19.03 31.36
C ALA A 18 -1.51 -19.39 30.33
N ALA A 19 -1.80 -20.67 30.11
CA ALA A 19 -2.93 -21.10 29.28
C ALA A 19 -4.25 -20.50 29.80
N GLY A 20 -5.04 -19.89 28.92
CA GLY A 20 -6.27 -19.18 29.25
C GLY A 20 -6.10 -17.76 29.81
N LYS A 21 -4.88 -17.33 30.15
CA LYS A 21 -4.57 -15.98 30.67
C LYS A 21 -4.21 -15.02 29.53
N VAL A 22 -4.37 -13.72 29.79
CA VAL A 22 -3.96 -12.65 28.86
C VAL A 22 -2.47 -12.34 29.12
N VAL A 23 -1.65 -12.44 28.08
CA VAL A 23 -0.21 -12.13 28.13
C VAL A 23 0.11 -10.95 27.23
N LYS A 24 1.07 -10.11 27.66
CA LYS A 24 1.53 -8.95 26.89
C LYS A 24 2.75 -9.33 26.06
N CYS A 25 2.69 -9.07 24.75
CA CYS A 25 3.82 -9.24 23.84
C CYS A 25 4.82 -8.06 23.98
N LYS A 26 6.08 -8.26 23.61
CA LYS A 26 7.09 -7.20 23.52
C LYS A 26 6.69 -6.03 22.62
N CYS A 27 5.81 -6.26 21.63
CA CYS A 27 5.24 -5.19 20.79
C CYS A 27 4.15 -4.36 21.47
N GLY A 28 3.84 -4.62 22.73
CA GLY A 28 2.83 -3.88 23.52
C GLY A 28 1.41 -4.45 23.43
N LYS A 29 1.09 -5.28 22.42
CA LYS A 29 -0.25 -5.89 22.29
C LYS A 29 -0.47 -7.02 23.31
N GLN A 30 -1.67 -7.08 23.85
CA GLN A 30 -2.13 -8.14 24.75
C GLN A 30 -2.95 -9.17 23.97
N PHE A 31 -2.76 -10.46 24.23
CA PHE A 31 -3.56 -11.51 23.61
C PHE A 31 -3.82 -12.64 24.62
N ARG A 32 -4.94 -13.35 24.46
CA ARG A 32 -5.30 -14.48 25.32
C ARG A 32 -4.64 -15.74 24.80
N VAL A 33 -3.96 -16.46 25.68
CA VAL A 33 -3.35 -17.76 25.37
C VAL A 33 -4.48 -18.79 25.27
N PRO A 34 -4.59 -19.56 24.18
CA PRO A 34 -5.56 -20.65 24.07
C PRO A 34 -5.41 -21.61 25.26
N GLY A 35 -6.48 -21.82 26.01
CA GLY A 35 -6.51 -22.85 27.05
C GLY A 35 -6.57 -24.22 26.38
N GLY A 36 -5.57 -25.08 26.62
CA GLY A 36 -5.74 -26.50 26.32
C GLY A 36 -6.94 -27.01 27.11
N SER A 37 -7.80 -27.81 26.48
CA SER A 37 -8.89 -28.50 27.21
C SER A 37 -8.28 -29.22 28.41
N PRO A 38 -8.84 -29.07 29.63
CA PRO A 38 -8.34 -29.78 30.78
C PRO A 38 -8.41 -31.27 30.50
N ALA A 39 -7.25 -31.92 30.42
CA ALA A 39 -7.18 -33.37 30.43
C ALA A 39 -7.84 -33.85 31.73
N ALA A 40 -8.89 -34.64 31.61
CA ALA A 40 -9.60 -35.23 32.73
C ALA A 40 -8.59 -35.95 33.64
N ALA A 41 -8.39 -35.44 34.84
CA ALA A 41 -7.61 -36.11 35.86
C ALA A 41 -8.36 -37.39 36.27
N GLN A 42 -7.78 -38.55 35.96
CA GLN A 42 -8.15 -39.81 36.60
C GLN A 42 -7.85 -39.69 38.10
N ALA A 43 -8.90 -39.66 38.91
CA ALA A 43 -8.83 -39.68 40.36
C ALA A 43 -8.64 -41.12 40.86
N THR A 44 -7.46 -41.42 41.39
CA THR A 44 -7.17 -42.59 42.23
C THR A 44 -7.48 -42.29 43.70
N GLY A 45 -8.39 -43.07 44.30
CA GLY A 45 -8.32 -43.59 45.68
C GLY A 45 -8.38 -42.64 46.90
N GLN A 46 -9.53 -42.66 47.60
CA GLN A 46 -9.85 -42.67 49.06
C GLN A 46 -8.68 -42.64 50.10
N PRO A 47 -8.82 -42.14 51.37
CA PRO A 47 -9.96 -42.46 52.25
C PRO A 47 -10.52 -41.45 53.28
N ALA A 48 -11.58 -41.94 53.93
CA ALA A 48 -12.63 -41.30 54.73
C ALA A 48 -12.26 -40.88 56.17
N ALA A 49 -12.93 -39.82 56.64
CA ALA A 49 -13.42 -39.52 58.02
C ALA A 49 -13.86 -38.03 57.99
N LYS A 50 -14.89 -37.49 58.65
CA LYS A 50 -15.71 -37.84 59.83
C LYS A 50 -16.95 -36.91 59.81
N ALA A 51 -18.11 -37.41 60.25
CA ALA A 51 -19.37 -36.67 60.52
C ALA A 51 -19.15 -35.62 61.65
N ALA A 52 -19.95 -34.57 61.91
CA ALA A 52 -21.39 -34.22 61.83
C ALA A 52 -21.52 -32.68 62.16
N PRO A 53 -22.67 -32.05 62.51
CA PRO A 53 -24.09 -32.37 62.32
C PRO A 53 -24.92 -31.21 61.70
N ALA A 54 -26.17 -31.55 61.38
CA ALA A 54 -27.22 -30.73 60.78
C ALA A 54 -27.97 -29.82 61.77
N SER A 55 -28.61 -28.79 61.23
CA SER A 55 -29.75 -28.09 61.84
C SER A 55 -30.56 -27.33 60.77
N PRO A 56 -31.84 -26.99 61.02
CA PRO A 56 -32.94 -27.57 60.25
C PRO A 56 -33.74 -26.58 59.40
N ALA A 57 -34.54 -27.17 58.52
CA ALA A 57 -35.51 -26.53 57.65
C ALA A 57 -36.63 -25.79 58.40
N ARG A 58 -37.11 -24.69 57.81
CA ARG A 58 -38.49 -24.20 58.00
C ARG A 58 -39.05 -23.59 56.69
N PRO A 59 -40.36 -23.75 56.39
CA PRO A 59 -40.92 -23.57 55.05
C PRO A 59 -41.76 -22.28 54.89
N GLN A 60 -42.30 -22.13 53.66
CA GLN A 60 -43.37 -21.24 53.19
C GLN A 60 -42.99 -19.80 52.85
N ALA A 61 -43.17 -19.41 51.58
CA ALA A 61 -44.43 -18.79 51.13
C ALA A 61 -44.37 -18.43 49.64
N SER A 62 -45.44 -18.79 48.94
CA SER A 62 -45.83 -18.33 47.62
C SER A 62 -46.13 -16.82 47.62
N SER A 63 -45.47 -16.07 46.75
CA SER A 63 -45.97 -14.77 46.30
C SER A 63 -45.65 -14.61 44.81
N ALA A 64 -46.69 -14.68 44.00
CA ALA A 64 -46.71 -14.17 42.64
C ALA A 64 -46.28 -12.69 42.66
N GLN A 65 -45.22 -12.34 41.93
CA GLN A 65 -44.83 -10.96 41.77
C GLN A 65 -44.54 -10.67 40.29
N ALA A 66 -45.53 -9.99 39.72
CA ALA A 66 -45.54 -9.15 38.54
C ALA A 66 -44.22 -8.99 37.77
N ALA A 67 -44.31 -9.25 36.47
CA ALA A 67 -43.39 -8.77 35.46
C ALA A 67 -43.13 -7.26 35.64
N ARG A 68 -41.97 -6.93 36.22
CA ARG A 68 -41.41 -5.58 36.19
C ARG A 68 -40.62 -5.46 34.89
N THR A 69 -41.23 -4.81 33.91
CA THR A 69 -40.55 -4.19 32.77
C THR A 69 -39.44 -3.29 33.31
N GLN A 70 -38.20 -3.73 33.19
CA GLN A 70 -37.04 -2.86 33.35
C GLN A 70 -37.04 -1.89 32.16
N PRO A 71 -37.11 -0.56 32.39
CA PRO A 71 -36.80 0.38 31.33
C PRO A 71 -35.33 0.22 30.95
N ALA A 72 -35.09 0.04 29.65
CA ALA A 72 -33.76 0.00 29.08
C ALA A 72 -32.97 1.25 29.50
N PRO A 73 -31.68 1.13 29.87
CA PRO A 73 -30.84 2.28 30.10
C PRO A 73 -30.73 3.07 28.79
N THR A 74 -31.30 4.27 28.78
CA THR A 74 -31.09 5.26 27.72
C THR A 74 -29.59 5.55 27.68
N GLN A 75 -28.89 4.96 26.72
CA GLN A 75 -27.50 5.28 26.45
C GLN A 75 -27.45 6.76 26.03
N ALA A 76 -26.76 7.56 26.83
CA ALA A 76 -26.42 8.93 26.47
C ALA A 76 -25.67 8.91 25.13
N ALA A 77 -26.19 9.66 24.16
CA ALA A 77 -25.54 9.84 22.87
C ALA A 77 -24.11 10.38 23.10
N PRO A 78 -23.09 9.81 22.43
CA PRO A 78 -21.73 10.30 22.56
C PRO A 78 -21.66 11.78 22.14
N ALA A 79 -21.10 12.61 23.03
CA ALA A 79 -20.88 14.02 22.77
C ALA A 79 -20.05 14.17 21.49
N ASN A 80 -20.59 14.91 20.52
CA ASN A 80 -19.96 15.15 19.23
C ASN A 80 -18.74 16.07 19.41
N PRO A 81 -17.50 15.60 19.20
CA PRO A 81 -16.26 16.35 19.52
C PRO A 81 -15.97 17.52 18.57
N TYR A 82 -16.87 17.82 17.62
CA TYR A 82 -16.72 18.92 16.65
C TYR A 82 -17.37 20.24 17.08
N SER A 83 -17.80 20.38 18.32
CA SER A 83 -18.55 21.54 18.83
C SER A 83 -17.69 22.77 19.21
N HIS A 84 -16.41 22.83 18.81
CA HIS A 84 -15.48 23.88 19.28
C HIS A 84 -14.80 24.72 18.19
N LEU A 85 -15.23 24.65 16.92
CA LEU A 85 -14.72 25.55 15.88
C LEU A 85 -15.53 26.87 15.85
N PRO A 86 -14.93 28.03 16.18
CA PRO A 86 -15.59 29.31 16.04
C PRO A 86 -15.67 29.67 14.55
N GLY A 87 -16.88 29.76 13.99
CA GLY A 87 -17.10 30.30 12.64
C GLY A 87 -18.04 29.56 11.71
N MET A 88 -18.65 28.43 12.10
CA MET A 88 -19.68 27.76 11.29
C MET A 88 -20.99 27.62 12.07
N GLN A 89 -21.73 28.72 12.23
CA GLN A 89 -23.12 28.73 12.69
C GLN A 89 -24.06 28.95 11.52
N ALA A 90 -24.28 27.89 10.75
CA ALA A 90 -25.52 27.74 10.01
C ALA A 90 -25.95 26.27 10.17
N PRO A 91 -27.11 25.99 10.80
CA PRO A 91 -27.62 24.63 10.87
C PRO A 91 -27.84 24.13 9.43
N PRO A 92 -27.34 22.92 9.07
CA PRO A 92 -27.64 22.35 7.76
C PRO A 92 -29.16 22.17 7.64
N PRO A 93 -29.76 22.46 6.47
CA PRO A 93 -31.19 22.28 6.27
C PRO A 93 -31.59 20.82 6.55
N PRO A 94 -32.73 20.58 7.21
CA PRO A 94 -33.14 19.25 7.71
C PRO A 94 -33.44 18.19 6.62
N SER A 95 -33.18 18.49 5.34
CA SER A 95 -33.57 17.67 4.19
C SER A 95 -32.44 16.82 3.58
N PHE A 96 -31.19 16.92 4.05
CA PHE A 96 -30.07 16.22 3.38
C PHE A 96 -29.99 14.71 3.67
N LEU A 97 -30.67 14.22 4.71
CA LEU A 97 -30.71 12.79 5.06
C LEU A 97 -32.02 12.10 4.65
N ASP A 98 -33.04 12.86 4.25
CA ASP A 98 -34.32 12.33 3.76
C ASP A 98 -34.26 11.89 2.28
N GLU A 99 -33.23 12.33 1.55
CA GLU A 99 -33.00 11.97 0.14
C GLU A 99 -32.14 10.71 -0.03
N LEU A 100 -31.55 10.19 1.06
CA LEU A 100 -30.87 8.89 1.06
C LEU A 100 -31.89 7.77 1.21
N THR A 101 -32.54 7.46 0.09
CA THR A 101 -33.50 6.36 -0.01
C THR A 101 -32.83 5.00 0.24
N GLU A 102 -33.61 4.02 0.71
CA GLU A 102 -33.12 2.68 1.04
C GLU A 102 -32.48 1.94 -0.16
N SER A 103 -32.78 2.39 -1.40
CA SER A 103 -32.11 1.99 -2.63
C SER A 103 -30.62 2.33 -2.66
N ASP A 104 -30.18 3.44 -2.07
CA ASP A 104 -28.78 3.84 -2.03
C ASP A 104 -27.92 2.95 -1.10
N PHE A 105 -28.56 2.17 -0.23
CA PHE A 105 -27.90 1.22 0.66
C PHE A 105 -27.91 -0.23 0.13
N SER A 106 -28.51 -0.49 -1.04
CA SER A 106 -28.66 -1.85 -1.59
C SER A 106 -27.35 -2.54 -2.02
N GLY A 107 -26.20 -1.85 -1.97
CA GLY A 107 -24.87 -2.41 -2.27
C GLY A 107 -23.91 -2.48 -1.08
N VAL A 108 -24.28 -1.96 0.09
CA VAL A 108 -23.37 -1.90 1.24
C VAL A 108 -23.44 -3.21 2.01
N LYS A 109 -22.45 -4.07 1.79
CA LYS A 109 -22.26 -5.32 2.53
C LYS A 109 -22.22 -5.02 4.03
N SER A 110 -23.21 -5.51 4.78
CA SER A 110 -23.33 -5.26 6.21
C SER A 110 -22.05 -5.70 6.93
N VAL A 111 -21.39 -4.76 7.60
CA VAL A 111 -20.24 -5.06 8.45
C VAL A 111 -20.79 -5.72 9.71
N GLN A 112 -20.44 -7.00 9.89
CA GLN A 112 -20.89 -7.79 11.03
C GLN A 112 -20.31 -7.19 12.31
N VAL A 113 -21.13 -6.46 13.07
CA VAL A 113 -20.73 -5.86 14.35
C VAL A 113 -20.54 -7.00 15.36
N PRO A 114 -19.32 -7.20 15.90
CA PRO A 114 -19.07 -8.24 16.87
C PRO A 114 -19.92 -8.01 18.12
N GLY A 115 -20.77 -8.97 18.47
CA GLY A 115 -21.56 -8.96 19.71
C GLY A 115 -23.08 -8.84 19.55
N ARG A 116 -23.60 -8.57 18.35
CA ARG A 116 -25.05 -8.62 18.11
C ARG A 116 -25.45 -10.04 17.70
N GLY A 117 -26.04 -10.78 18.63
CA GLY A 117 -26.53 -12.14 18.42
C GLY A 117 -27.69 -12.16 17.41
N VAL A 118 -27.37 -12.34 16.14
CA VAL A 118 -28.37 -12.68 15.11
C VAL A 118 -28.56 -14.19 15.18
N ALA A 119 -29.82 -14.64 15.28
CA ALA A 119 -30.17 -16.04 15.25
C ALA A 119 -29.62 -16.67 13.96
N ALA A 120 -28.70 -17.63 14.12
CA ALA A 120 -28.01 -18.27 13.02
C ALA A 120 -29.01 -19.07 12.17
N ALA A 121 -29.27 -18.59 10.95
CA ALA A 121 -29.88 -19.43 9.93
C ALA A 121 -28.97 -20.65 9.69
N ALA A 122 -29.58 -21.84 9.61
CA ALA A 122 -28.86 -23.10 9.47
C ALA A 122 -27.85 -23.03 8.30
N PRO A 123 -26.56 -23.32 8.53
CA PRO A 123 -25.55 -23.21 7.50
C PRO A 123 -25.86 -24.18 6.37
N GLY A 124 -26.09 -23.65 5.17
CA GLY A 124 -26.21 -24.45 3.96
C GLY A 124 -24.92 -25.25 3.73
N ALA A 125 -25.02 -26.41 3.05
CA ALA A 125 -23.92 -27.35 2.85
C ALA A 125 -22.64 -26.75 2.21
N SER A 126 -22.72 -25.57 1.59
CA SER A 126 -21.58 -24.80 1.07
C SER A 126 -20.77 -24.08 2.16
N ALA A 127 -21.40 -23.70 3.28
CA ALA A 127 -20.72 -23.05 4.40
C ALA A 127 -19.82 -24.01 5.18
N ALA A 128 -20.21 -25.29 5.27
CA ALA A 128 -19.37 -26.33 5.86
C ALA A 128 -18.07 -26.53 5.07
N LYS A 129 -18.13 -26.45 3.72
CA LYS A 129 -16.95 -26.59 2.86
C LYS A 129 -15.99 -25.41 2.97
N LEU A 130 -16.51 -24.18 3.07
CA LEU A 130 -15.70 -22.98 3.29
C LEU A 130 -15.09 -22.93 4.70
N LEU A 131 -15.81 -23.45 5.70
CA LEU A 131 -15.29 -23.53 7.06
C LEU A 131 -14.23 -24.62 7.21
N ASP A 132 -14.40 -25.75 6.52
CA ASP A 132 -13.42 -26.84 6.49
C ASP A 132 -12.15 -26.41 5.72
N GLU A 133 -12.29 -25.63 4.64
CA GLU A 133 -11.17 -25.02 3.91
C GLU A 133 -10.46 -23.90 4.71
N ALA A 134 -11.20 -23.20 5.58
CA ALA A 134 -10.63 -22.21 6.50
C ALA A 134 -9.99 -22.83 7.76
N MET A 135 -10.48 -23.99 8.22
CA MET A 135 -9.97 -24.69 9.41
C MET A 135 -8.88 -25.72 9.08
N SER A 136 -8.84 -26.26 7.87
CA SER A 136 -7.77 -27.16 7.38
C SER A 136 -6.50 -26.42 6.95
N GLY A 137 -6.33 -25.17 7.39
CA GLY A 137 -5.12 -24.39 7.15
C GLY A 137 -3.85 -25.17 7.51
N GLY A 138 -3.11 -25.62 6.50
CA GLY A 138 -1.76 -26.12 6.75
C GLY A 138 -1.09 -27.06 5.76
N ALA A 139 -1.62 -27.29 4.55
CA ALA A 139 -0.84 -28.02 3.54
C ALA A 139 -1.21 -27.59 2.10
N ILE A 140 -1.30 -26.28 1.85
CA ILE A 140 -1.04 -25.81 0.49
C ILE A 140 0.42 -26.17 0.22
N LYS A 141 0.60 -27.19 -0.63
CA LYS A 141 1.87 -27.66 -1.18
C LYS A 141 2.63 -26.42 -1.66
N ARG A 142 3.54 -25.92 -0.83
CA ARG A 142 4.46 -24.82 -1.13
C ARG A 142 5.44 -25.31 -2.19
N GLN A 143 5.01 -25.35 -3.44
CA GLN A 143 5.93 -25.30 -4.55
C GLN A 143 6.45 -23.85 -4.64
N GLY A 144 7.64 -23.64 -4.08
CA GLY A 144 8.43 -22.42 -4.26
C GLY A 144 8.03 -21.22 -3.39
N SER A 145 8.35 -21.28 -2.09
CA SER A 145 8.24 -20.10 -1.22
C SER A 145 9.34 -19.08 -1.52
N SER A 146 9.11 -18.18 -2.48
CA SER A 146 9.67 -16.83 -2.37
C SER A 146 8.95 -16.14 -1.22
N SER A 147 9.72 -15.65 -0.25
CA SER A 147 9.32 -14.97 0.98
C SER A 147 8.67 -13.60 0.76
N ASP A 148 7.76 -13.50 -0.20
CA ASP A 148 7.03 -12.27 -0.49
C ASP A 148 5.74 -12.28 0.33
N GLY A 149 5.65 -11.33 1.26
CA GLY A 149 4.40 -11.06 1.97
C GLY A 149 3.24 -10.75 1.01
N PRO A 150 2.00 -10.68 1.52
CA PRO A 150 0.83 -10.37 0.69
C PRO A 150 1.05 -9.04 -0.06
N ARG A 151 1.18 -9.11 -1.39
CA ARG A 151 1.38 -7.92 -2.24
C ARG A 151 0.11 -7.07 -2.22
N GLY A 152 0.29 -5.75 -2.12
CA GLY A 152 -0.82 -4.80 -2.16
C GLY A 152 -1.51 -4.76 -3.55
N PRO A 153 -2.77 -4.30 -3.64
CA PRO A 153 -3.43 -4.07 -4.92
C PRO A 153 -2.69 -3.00 -5.74
N ARG A 154 -2.73 -3.10 -7.07
CA ARG A 154 -2.09 -2.12 -7.98
C ARG A 154 -2.76 -0.75 -7.83
N PRO A 155 -2.01 0.32 -7.52
CA PRO A 155 -2.53 1.68 -7.57
C PRO A 155 -2.94 2.06 -9.00
N GLY A 156 -4.14 2.60 -9.21
CA GLY A 156 -4.64 2.98 -10.54
C GLY A 156 -3.73 4.00 -11.27
N PHE A 157 -3.06 4.87 -10.52
CA PHE A 157 -2.10 5.82 -11.09
C PHE A 157 -0.87 5.15 -11.72
N LEU A 158 -0.45 3.94 -11.30
CA LEU A 158 0.60 3.19 -12.00
C LEU A 158 0.18 2.82 -13.43
N THR A 159 -1.08 2.46 -13.64
CA THR A 159 -1.58 2.16 -14.99
C THR A 159 -1.47 3.38 -15.89
N PHE A 160 -1.86 4.56 -15.38
CA PHE A 160 -1.70 5.81 -16.10
C PHE A 160 -0.23 6.10 -16.44
N LEU A 161 0.68 6.00 -15.46
CA LEU A 161 2.11 6.18 -15.70
C LEU A 161 2.66 5.19 -16.72
N GLY A 162 2.25 3.93 -16.67
CA GLY A 162 2.67 2.90 -17.61
C GLY A 162 2.28 3.23 -19.05
N VAL A 163 1.04 3.70 -19.27
CA VAL A 163 0.54 4.10 -20.59
C VAL A 163 1.31 5.31 -21.12
N ILE A 164 1.50 6.35 -20.31
CA ILE A 164 2.22 7.56 -20.72
C ILE A 164 3.67 7.23 -21.12
N ASN A 165 4.37 6.42 -20.32
CA ASN A 165 5.71 5.96 -20.67
C ASN A 165 5.70 5.07 -21.93
N GLY A 166 4.64 4.28 -22.15
CA GLY A 166 4.56 3.42 -23.34
C GLY A 166 4.45 4.25 -24.61
N ILE A 167 3.64 5.31 -24.57
CA ILE A 167 3.52 6.28 -25.65
C ILE A 167 4.84 7.03 -25.86
N ALA A 168 5.50 7.46 -24.78
CA ALA A 168 6.79 8.14 -24.87
C ALA A 168 7.88 7.24 -25.49
N ALA A 169 7.96 5.97 -25.07
CA ALA A 169 8.88 4.99 -25.65
C ALA A 169 8.66 4.84 -27.16
N PHE A 170 7.41 4.70 -27.60
CA PHE A 170 7.06 4.66 -29.02
C PHE A 170 7.47 5.96 -29.74
N GLY A 171 7.20 7.11 -29.13
CA GLY A 171 7.60 8.42 -29.64
C GLY A 171 9.12 8.53 -29.84
N PHE A 172 9.92 8.06 -28.89
CA PHE A 172 11.38 8.05 -29.02
C PHE A 172 11.87 7.15 -30.15
N VAL A 173 11.25 5.98 -30.36
CA VAL A 173 11.58 5.11 -31.50
C VAL A 173 11.27 5.81 -32.83
N VAL A 174 10.09 6.41 -32.95
CA VAL A 174 9.70 7.16 -34.17
C VAL A 174 10.66 8.32 -34.41
N LEU A 175 11.00 9.09 -33.37
CA LEU A 175 11.92 10.22 -33.47
C LEU A 175 13.33 9.75 -33.89
N CYS A 176 13.80 8.64 -33.33
CA CYS A 176 15.06 8.01 -33.72
C CYS A 176 15.07 7.65 -35.21
N LEU A 177 14.00 7.04 -35.74
CA LEU A 177 13.89 6.68 -37.16
C LEU A 177 13.81 7.91 -38.06
N LEU A 178 13.09 8.96 -37.66
CA LEU A 178 13.00 10.22 -38.40
C LEU A 178 14.35 10.93 -38.47
N PHE A 179 15.06 11.04 -37.34
CA PHE A 179 16.42 11.60 -37.32
C PHE A 179 17.36 10.79 -38.20
N ALA A 180 17.26 9.46 -38.16
CA ALA A 180 18.08 8.61 -39.00
C ALA A 180 17.83 8.86 -40.50
N GLY A 181 16.57 8.99 -40.89
CA GLY A 181 16.17 9.31 -42.26
C GLY A 181 16.61 10.71 -42.70
N LEU A 182 16.48 11.72 -41.83
CA LEU A 182 16.90 13.10 -42.11
C LEU A 182 18.41 13.20 -42.32
N ILE A 183 19.21 12.58 -41.45
CA ILE A 183 20.67 12.59 -41.58
C ILE A 183 21.09 11.82 -42.85
N GLY A 184 20.47 10.66 -43.10
CA GLY A 184 20.70 9.89 -44.32
C GLY A 184 20.39 10.66 -45.61
N ALA A 185 19.33 11.47 -45.61
CA ALA A 185 18.99 12.33 -46.73
C ALA A 185 19.98 13.50 -46.89
N SER A 186 20.43 14.11 -45.77
CA SER A 186 21.40 15.21 -45.81
C SER A 186 22.77 14.79 -46.34
N ALA A 187 23.23 13.58 -45.98
CA ALA A 187 24.51 13.02 -46.43
C ALA A 187 24.59 12.79 -47.95
N GLN A 188 23.45 12.71 -48.63
CA GLN A 188 23.41 12.58 -50.10
C GLN A 188 23.53 13.92 -50.84
N GLY A 189 23.26 15.04 -50.16
CA GLY A 189 23.12 16.36 -50.80
C GLY A 189 24.34 17.26 -50.72
N GLN A 190 25.24 17.04 -49.75
CA GLN A 190 26.39 17.89 -49.49
C GLN A 190 27.63 16.99 -49.45
N GLY A 191 28.63 17.24 -50.30
CA GLY A 191 29.91 16.51 -50.28
C GLY A 191 30.76 16.86 -49.05
N GLN A 192 30.13 16.80 -47.88
CA GLN A 192 30.64 17.22 -46.59
C GLN A 192 31.46 16.11 -45.92
N ASP A 193 32.35 16.51 -45.02
CA ASP A 193 33.25 15.63 -44.27
C ASP A 193 32.44 14.64 -43.41
N VAL A 194 32.32 13.41 -43.93
CA VAL A 194 31.52 12.28 -43.40
C VAL A 194 31.85 11.92 -41.94
N GLU A 195 33.02 12.33 -41.44
CA GLU A 195 33.53 11.90 -40.14
C GLU A 195 32.82 12.57 -38.94
N ILE A 196 32.56 13.88 -38.99
CA ILE A 196 31.91 14.60 -37.87
C ILE A 196 30.42 14.23 -37.80
N ASP A 197 29.76 14.14 -38.96
CA ASP A 197 28.34 13.78 -39.04
C ASP A 197 28.09 12.34 -38.59
N GLY A 198 29.04 11.43 -38.87
CA GLY A 198 28.95 10.04 -38.42
C GLY A 198 28.97 9.88 -36.90
N VAL A 199 29.83 10.65 -36.21
CA VAL A 199 29.93 10.61 -34.75
C VAL A 199 28.67 11.22 -34.10
N LEU A 200 28.22 12.38 -34.57
CA LEU A 200 27.02 13.03 -34.05
C LEU A 200 25.77 12.16 -34.26
N PHE A 201 25.66 11.52 -35.42
CA PHE A 201 24.61 10.55 -35.72
C PHE A 201 24.62 9.40 -34.70
N ALA A 202 25.79 8.78 -34.48
CA ALA A 202 25.91 7.65 -33.57
C ALA A 202 25.52 8.04 -32.14
N ILE A 203 26.00 9.20 -31.65
CA ILE A 203 25.64 9.72 -30.33
C ILE A 203 24.13 9.94 -30.23
N THR A 204 23.52 10.56 -31.24
CA THR A 204 22.08 10.84 -31.27
C THR A 204 21.25 9.56 -31.24
N MET A 205 21.63 8.55 -32.02
CA MET A 205 20.96 7.23 -32.03
C MET A 205 21.08 6.52 -30.68
N VAL A 206 22.26 6.59 -30.03
CA VAL A 206 22.46 6.01 -28.70
C VAL A 206 21.60 6.71 -27.66
N ILE A 207 21.51 8.05 -27.70
CA ILE A 207 20.68 8.81 -26.75
C ILE A 207 19.20 8.45 -26.93
N PHE A 208 18.65 8.53 -28.14
CA PHE A 208 17.25 8.20 -28.37
C PHE A 208 16.93 6.73 -28.09
N GLY A 209 17.84 5.81 -28.45
CA GLY A 209 17.72 4.40 -28.12
C GLY A 209 17.70 4.16 -26.61
N ALA A 210 18.59 4.80 -25.85
CA ALA A 210 18.62 4.70 -24.40
C ALA A 210 17.36 5.27 -23.74
N LEU A 211 16.84 6.40 -24.24
CA LEU A 211 15.59 6.99 -23.77
C LEU A 211 14.38 6.09 -24.07
N ALA A 212 14.32 5.49 -25.26
CA ALA A 212 13.29 4.53 -25.62
C ALA A 212 13.31 3.29 -24.71
N VAL A 213 14.49 2.72 -24.47
CA VAL A 213 14.68 1.56 -23.59
C VAL A 213 14.30 1.90 -22.14
N LEU A 214 14.76 3.04 -21.62
CA LEU A 214 14.42 3.47 -20.26
C LEU A 214 12.91 3.69 -20.13
N SER A 215 12.29 4.35 -21.09
CA SER A 215 10.84 4.61 -21.10
C SER A 215 10.04 3.29 -21.16
N LEU A 216 10.45 2.34 -22.01
CA LEU A 216 9.85 1.01 -22.08
C LEU A 216 10.03 0.23 -20.77
N ALA A 217 11.21 0.30 -20.16
CA ALA A 217 11.48 -0.34 -18.87
C ALA A 217 10.58 0.22 -17.76
N THR A 218 10.36 1.55 -17.74
CA THR A 218 9.43 2.22 -16.83
C THR A 218 7.99 1.80 -17.07
N THR A 219 7.58 1.62 -18.34
CA THR A 219 6.27 1.04 -18.68
C THR A 219 6.10 -0.36 -18.11
N VAL A 220 7.05 -1.27 -18.39
CA VAL A 220 7.01 -2.64 -17.87
C VAL A 220 6.99 -2.64 -16.34
N ALA A 221 7.79 -1.77 -15.72
CA ALA A 221 7.85 -1.64 -14.27
C ALA A 221 6.50 -1.28 -13.64
N CYS A 222 5.67 -0.45 -14.30
CA CYS A 222 4.33 -0.12 -13.82
C CYS A 222 3.40 -1.34 -13.73
N PHE A 223 3.63 -2.38 -14.53
CA PHE A 223 2.77 -3.57 -14.61
C PHE A 223 3.33 -4.80 -13.88
N VAL A 224 4.63 -4.86 -13.61
CA VAL A 224 5.28 -6.02 -12.99
C VAL A 224 5.53 -5.77 -11.50
N PRO A 225 4.86 -6.49 -10.57
CA PRO A 225 4.98 -6.27 -9.12
C PRO A 225 6.22 -6.97 -8.53
N VAL A 226 7.42 -6.58 -8.99
CA VAL A 226 8.68 -7.07 -8.44
C VAL A 226 9.51 -5.91 -7.88
N LYS A 227 10.35 -6.18 -6.88
CA LYS A 227 11.18 -5.15 -6.23
C LYS A 227 12.05 -4.39 -7.23
N ALA A 228 12.59 -5.09 -8.23
CA ALA A 228 13.40 -4.50 -9.30
C ALA A 228 12.65 -3.42 -10.08
N SER A 229 11.36 -3.63 -10.38
CA SER A 229 10.53 -2.66 -11.09
C SER A 229 10.38 -1.35 -10.33
N TRP A 230 10.27 -1.40 -9.00
CA TRP A 230 10.24 -0.18 -8.19
C TRP A 230 11.55 0.62 -8.30
N TYR A 231 12.71 -0.05 -8.29
CA TYR A 231 14.00 0.63 -8.46
C TYR A 231 14.16 1.23 -9.86
N VAL A 232 13.68 0.57 -10.91
CA VAL A 232 13.63 1.14 -12.27
C VAL A 232 12.82 2.43 -12.28
N MET A 233 11.66 2.45 -11.63
CA MET A 233 10.84 3.66 -11.49
C MET A 233 11.58 4.77 -10.74
N LEU A 234 12.22 4.47 -9.61
CA LEU A 234 12.98 5.48 -8.85
C LEU A 234 14.13 6.08 -9.68
N ILE A 235 14.90 5.24 -10.37
CA ILE A 235 16.00 5.70 -11.21
C ILE A 235 15.48 6.56 -12.37
N SER A 236 14.42 6.12 -13.06
CA SER A 236 13.84 6.84 -14.19
C SER A 236 13.28 8.21 -13.79
N TYR A 237 12.55 8.30 -12.66
CA TYR A 237 11.98 9.57 -12.21
C TYR A 237 12.99 10.45 -11.49
N GLY A 238 14.00 9.88 -10.83
CA GLY A 238 15.15 10.62 -10.29
C GLY A 238 15.97 11.27 -11.41
N TRP A 239 16.19 10.55 -12.52
CA TRP A 239 16.79 11.09 -13.73
C TRP A 239 15.97 12.26 -14.30
N ALA A 240 14.65 12.09 -14.45
CA ALA A 240 13.78 13.13 -14.99
C ALA A 240 13.76 14.41 -14.13
N VAL A 241 13.76 14.27 -12.80
CA VAL A 241 13.88 15.41 -11.89
C VAL A 241 15.21 16.13 -12.12
N SER A 242 16.32 15.39 -12.21
CA SER A 242 17.63 16.00 -12.47
C SER A 242 17.69 16.68 -13.84
N SER A 243 17.14 16.08 -14.90
CA SER A 243 17.17 16.69 -16.23
C SER A 243 16.41 18.01 -16.27
N TYR A 244 15.24 18.08 -15.61
CA TYR A 244 14.46 19.33 -15.54
C TYR A 244 15.12 20.39 -14.66
N LEU A 245 15.90 19.99 -13.65
CA LEU A 245 16.70 20.93 -12.88
C LEU A 245 17.82 21.56 -13.73
N PHE A 246 18.47 20.79 -14.61
CA PHE A 246 19.49 21.34 -15.51
C PHE A 246 18.89 22.23 -16.60
N GLU A 247 17.78 21.81 -17.20
CA GLU A 247 17.02 22.64 -18.14
C GLU A 247 16.61 23.97 -17.46
N ALA A 248 16.27 23.92 -16.16
CA ALA A 248 15.99 25.12 -15.39
C ALA A 248 17.20 26.05 -15.28
N ILE A 249 18.33 25.50 -14.84
CA ILE A 249 19.57 26.27 -14.68
C ILE A 249 19.96 26.92 -16.00
N GLN A 250 19.90 26.17 -17.11
CA GLN A 250 20.23 26.68 -18.44
C GLN A 250 19.26 27.80 -18.87
N THR A 251 17.95 27.60 -18.68
CA THR A 251 16.92 28.60 -19.02
C THR A 251 17.12 29.89 -18.23
N PHE A 252 17.44 29.81 -16.93
CA PHE A 252 17.68 31.00 -16.10
C PHE A 252 19.05 31.65 -16.33
N SER A 253 19.97 30.97 -17.01
CA SER A 253 21.29 31.52 -17.35
C SER A 253 21.30 32.30 -18.67
N GLN A 254 20.24 32.19 -19.47
CA GLN A 254 20.12 32.93 -20.73
C GLN A 254 19.41 34.27 -20.49
N GLU A 255 20.10 35.38 -20.77
CA GLU A 255 19.63 36.74 -20.50
C GLU A 255 18.44 37.17 -21.40
N ASP A 256 18.21 36.47 -22.52
CA ASP A 256 17.31 36.90 -23.60
C ASP A 256 15.98 36.14 -23.71
N ALA A 257 15.69 35.17 -22.82
CA ALA A 257 14.47 34.38 -22.96
C ALA A 257 13.22 35.17 -22.54
N ASP A 258 12.08 34.91 -23.19
CA ASP A 258 10.73 35.18 -22.68
C ASP A 258 10.52 34.38 -21.37
N THR A 259 11.16 34.86 -20.31
CA THR A 259 11.45 34.13 -19.06
C THR A 259 10.19 33.65 -18.38
N ALA A 260 9.09 34.40 -18.48
CA ALA A 260 7.83 34.05 -17.83
C ALA A 260 7.21 32.75 -18.40
N GLN A 261 7.16 32.58 -19.73
CA GLN A 261 6.55 31.40 -20.32
C GLN A 261 7.45 30.17 -20.20
N ALA A 262 8.76 30.34 -20.39
CA ALA A 262 9.74 29.27 -20.24
C ALA A 262 9.79 28.78 -18.78
N ALA A 263 9.86 29.70 -17.81
CA ALA A 263 9.83 29.36 -16.39
C ALA A 263 8.53 28.68 -15.98
N GLY A 264 7.37 29.12 -16.49
CA GLY A 264 6.08 28.50 -16.19
C GLY A 264 6.01 27.03 -16.62
N LYS A 265 6.44 26.71 -17.85
CA LYS A 265 6.48 25.32 -18.37
C LYS A 265 7.43 24.46 -17.54
N LEU A 266 8.60 25.00 -17.24
CA LEU A 266 9.65 24.34 -16.48
C LEU A 266 9.22 24.03 -15.03
N VAL A 267 8.63 25.00 -14.32
CA VAL A 267 8.08 24.80 -12.97
C VAL A 267 6.99 23.73 -12.99
N GLY A 268 6.09 23.75 -13.99
CA GLY A 268 5.09 22.71 -14.16
C GLY A 268 5.69 21.30 -14.30
N ARG A 269 6.74 21.16 -15.13
CA ARG A 269 7.46 19.88 -15.31
C ARG A 269 8.17 19.43 -14.04
N MET A 270 8.80 20.35 -13.30
CA MET A 270 9.46 20.04 -12.03
C MET A 270 8.46 19.59 -10.97
N VAL A 271 7.37 20.35 -10.76
CA VAL A 271 6.32 19.99 -9.78
C VAL A 271 5.71 18.64 -10.11
N PHE A 272 5.40 18.37 -11.38
CA PHE A 272 4.87 17.09 -11.81
C PHE A 272 5.85 15.93 -11.54
N SER A 273 7.12 16.11 -11.86
CA SER A 273 8.14 15.06 -11.74
C SER A 273 8.50 14.77 -10.28
N ILE A 274 8.70 15.81 -9.47
CA ILE A 274 8.90 15.69 -8.02
C ILE A 274 7.65 15.08 -7.37
N GLY A 275 6.46 15.45 -7.83
CA GLY A 275 5.19 14.88 -7.38
C GLY A 275 5.09 13.38 -7.63
N ILE A 276 5.46 12.91 -8.82
CA ILE A 276 5.52 11.47 -9.13
C ILE A 276 6.58 10.77 -8.29
N TRP A 277 7.78 11.32 -8.23
CA TRP A 277 8.87 10.76 -7.43
C TRP A 277 8.45 10.60 -5.96
N ALA A 278 7.95 11.65 -5.32
CA ALA A 278 7.45 11.61 -3.94
C ALA A 278 6.27 10.61 -3.79
N TRP A 279 5.40 10.51 -4.78
CA TRP A 279 4.30 9.54 -4.78
C TRP A 279 4.79 8.09 -4.81
N LEU A 280 5.88 7.77 -5.51
CA LEU A 280 6.46 6.42 -5.56
C LEU A 280 6.97 5.91 -4.20
N HIS A 281 7.27 6.81 -3.26
CA HIS A 281 7.66 6.46 -1.89
C HIS A 281 6.48 6.18 -0.95
N LYS A 282 5.23 6.44 -1.37
CA LYS A 282 4.05 6.19 -0.54
C LYS A 282 3.85 4.69 -0.28
N LEU A 283 3.33 4.38 0.90
CA LEU A 283 3.06 3.00 1.37
C LEU A 283 2.29 2.12 0.37
N PRO A 284 1.21 2.58 -0.31
CA PRO A 284 0.47 1.75 -1.26
C PRO A 284 1.31 1.32 -2.47
N VAL A 285 2.22 2.17 -2.93
CA VAL A 285 3.11 1.85 -4.06
C VAL A 285 4.17 0.86 -3.59
N ARG A 286 4.78 1.12 -2.44
CA ARG A 286 5.77 0.21 -1.85
C ARG A 286 5.20 -1.16 -1.51
N SER A 287 3.94 -1.24 -1.07
CA SER A 287 3.29 -2.52 -0.78
C SER A 287 2.97 -3.32 -2.04
N TYR A 288 2.65 -2.66 -3.15
CA TYR A 288 2.48 -3.31 -4.46
C TYR A 288 3.77 -3.98 -4.93
N TYR A 289 4.92 -3.32 -4.77
CA TYR A 289 6.23 -3.86 -5.17
C TYR A 289 6.91 -4.73 -4.09
N GLY A 290 6.33 -4.85 -2.90
CA GLY A 290 6.94 -5.58 -1.78
C GLY A 290 8.21 -4.91 -1.23
N THR A 291 8.31 -3.59 -1.29
CA THR A 291 9.48 -2.80 -0.86
C THR A 291 9.25 -2.04 0.45
N THR A 292 8.19 -2.35 1.20
CA THR A 292 7.88 -1.75 2.50
C THR A 292 8.99 -1.99 3.53
N GLU A 293 9.65 -3.14 3.48
CA GLU A 293 10.74 -3.52 4.37
C GLU A 293 12.13 -3.19 3.80
N SER A 294 12.20 -2.53 2.64
CA SER A 294 13.50 -2.14 2.06
C SER A 294 14.22 -1.13 2.96
N PRO A 295 15.50 -1.36 3.29
CA PRO A 295 16.24 -0.49 4.18
C PRO A 295 16.43 0.89 3.53
N THR A 296 16.30 1.95 4.34
CA THR A 296 16.28 3.34 3.86
C THR A 296 17.52 3.72 3.05
N TRP A 297 18.69 3.17 3.38
CA TRP A 297 19.93 3.46 2.65
C TRP A 297 19.93 2.91 1.21
N VAL A 298 19.23 1.80 0.92
CA VAL A 298 19.09 1.29 -0.45
C VAL A 298 18.23 2.23 -1.27
N VAL A 299 17.14 2.73 -0.67
CA VAL A 299 16.24 3.70 -1.31
C VAL A 299 17.00 4.97 -1.66
N ILE A 300 17.70 5.55 -0.67
CA ILE A 300 18.54 6.73 -0.87
C ILE A 300 19.61 6.48 -1.94
N GLY A 301 20.26 5.31 -1.93
CA GLY A 301 21.26 4.95 -2.93
C GLY A 301 20.69 4.94 -4.35
N CYS A 302 19.49 4.40 -4.55
CA CYS A 302 18.82 4.41 -5.85
C CYS A 302 18.40 5.82 -6.29
N ASP A 303 17.90 6.64 -5.37
CA ASP A 303 17.52 8.03 -5.66
C ASP A 303 18.75 8.86 -6.08
N VAL A 304 19.83 8.76 -5.30
CA VAL A 304 21.11 9.42 -5.60
C VAL A 304 21.66 8.93 -6.94
N PHE A 305 21.62 7.63 -7.21
CA PHE A 305 22.08 7.08 -8.49
C PHE A 305 21.29 7.64 -9.68
N GLY A 306 19.95 7.65 -9.61
CA GLY A 306 19.11 8.22 -10.66
C GLY A 306 19.39 9.70 -10.89
N PHE A 307 19.55 10.47 -9.81
CA PHE A 307 19.88 11.88 -9.89
C PHE A 307 21.27 12.14 -10.50
N LEU A 308 22.30 11.40 -10.05
CA LEU A 308 23.66 11.50 -10.59
C LEU A 308 23.72 11.12 -12.07
N LEU A 309 22.96 10.12 -12.49
CA LEU A 309 22.87 9.72 -13.90
C LEU A 309 22.29 10.85 -14.75
N GLY A 310 21.24 11.53 -14.27
CA GLY A 310 20.68 12.72 -14.95
C GLY A 310 21.64 13.90 -14.96
N THR A 311 22.31 14.16 -13.84
CA THR A 311 23.29 15.24 -13.69
C THR A 311 24.50 15.03 -14.60
N GLY A 312 25.06 13.83 -14.62
CA GLY A 312 26.23 13.50 -15.45
C GLY A 312 25.93 13.65 -16.93
N LEU A 313 24.76 13.20 -17.39
CA LEU A 313 24.33 13.39 -18.78
C LEU A 313 24.06 14.88 -19.10
N GLY A 314 23.48 15.64 -18.18
CA GLY A 314 23.26 17.08 -18.34
C GLY A 314 24.57 17.86 -18.46
N VAL A 315 25.54 17.59 -17.59
CA VAL A 315 26.88 18.20 -17.66
C VAL A 315 27.60 17.81 -18.94
N ALA A 316 27.52 16.54 -19.36
CA ALA A 316 28.11 16.11 -20.62
C ALA A 316 27.48 16.82 -21.83
N ALA A 317 26.16 16.99 -21.84
CA ALA A 317 25.47 17.73 -22.89
C ALA A 317 25.89 19.21 -22.94
N LEU A 318 26.03 19.86 -21.77
CA LEU A 318 26.53 21.24 -21.68
C LEU A 318 27.98 21.39 -22.13
N ALA A 319 28.83 20.39 -21.88
CA ALA A 319 30.23 20.41 -22.31
C ALA A 319 30.41 20.21 -23.83
N LEU A 320 29.39 19.68 -24.51
CA LEU A 320 29.38 19.43 -25.96
C LEU A 320 28.68 20.54 -26.77
N ALA A 321 27.93 21.43 -26.11
CA ALA A 321 27.20 22.53 -26.71
C ALA A 321 28.05 23.81 -26.76
#